data_AF-A0A961NGJ3-F1
#
_entry.id   AF-A0A961NGJ3-F1
#
_cell.length_a   1.000
_cell.length_b   1.000
_cell.length_c   1.000
_cell.angle_alpha   90.00
_cell.angle_beta   90.00
_cell.angle_gamma   90.00
#
_symmetry.space_group_name_H-M   'P 1'
#
loop_
_entity.id
_entity.type
_entity.pdbx_description
1 polymer ?
#
loop_
_entity_poly.entity_id
_entity_poly.type
_entity_poly.pdbx_seq_one_letter_code
_entity_poly.pdbx_strand_id
1 'polypeptide(L)'
;MQSHIKPQSLQSPSPGFKSRLRAVGAIILPALLAGTLLASDDSDRLTFGWLQGADWRGKAEVAVYDGTVVRYRQQRPASLTLITVTEPFNTRQVVKSESGENAITALKQNQVLKYQTGVYPYSQMNSVFWNASTGDFFKASMTTQEWCGQTFKEARRYGDGLRLAYNSYWEDEAVGEMYIEDPHEETLYVLYDELPLAVRTEQMQKAGRVYLFPMLMSSQVMRSDWDIGHPARKPTYTPAIVNTERVTLNAARKNFQDVLKVTITFEDGGTKKIDAFYVDMNDPNRLLLKWERNDGGQFTISELYYTDYWNQNRAGDRLTGSRL
;
A
#
# COMPACT_ATOMS: atom_id res chain seq x y z
N MET A 1 -23.20 14.33 44.75
CA MET A 1 -23.00 15.47 43.83
C MET A 1 -22.91 14.89 42.43
N GLN A 2 -24.05 14.69 41.77
CA GLN A 2 -24.14 14.19 40.40
C GLN A 2 -24.29 15.41 39.48
N SER A 3 -23.30 15.67 38.63
CA SER A 3 -23.36 16.72 37.61
C SER A 3 -23.80 16.11 36.28
N HIS A 4 -25.07 16.33 35.93
CA HIS A 4 -25.60 16.08 34.59
C HIS A 4 -25.07 17.15 33.62
N ILE A 5 -24.35 16.72 32.59
CA ILE A 5 -24.03 17.55 31.42
C ILE A 5 -24.97 17.11 30.29
N LYS A 6 -25.82 18.02 29.83
CA LYS A 6 -26.66 17.85 28.62
C LYS A 6 -25.81 18.07 27.37
N PRO A 7 -26.00 17.29 26.29
CA PRO A 7 -25.36 17.55 25.01
C PRO A 7 -26.08 18.69 24.25
N GLN A 8 -25.29 19.63 23.71
CA GLN A 8 -25.75 20.67 22.80
C GLN A 8 -25.93 20.08 21.38
N SER A 9 -27.06 20.38 20.76
CA SER A 9 -27.40 20.01 19.38
C SER A 9 -26.68 20.92 18.37
N LEU A 10 -25.95 20.31 17.44
CA LEU A 10 -25.38 20.97 16.27
C LEU A 10 -26.49 21.36 15.29
N GLN A 11 -26.62 22.66 15.00
CA GLN A 11 -27.48 23.19 13.94
C GLN A 11 -26.77 23.08 12.58
N SER A 12 -27.47 22.50 11.60
CA SER A 12 -27.09 22.44 10.19
C SER A 12 -27.33 23.79 9.48
N PRO A 13 -26.43 24.28 8.61
CA PRO A 13 -26.71 25.44 7.79
C PRO A 13 -27.57 25.10 6.57
N SER A 14 -28.53 26.00 6.28
CA SER A 14 -29.47 26.01 5.16
C SER A 14 -28.81 26.37 3.81
N PRO A 15 -29.25 25.82 2.66
CA PRO A 15 -28.73 26.19 1.36
C PRO A 15 -29.52 27.36 0.75
N GLY A 16 -28.81 28.36 0.24
CA GLY A 16 -29.40 29.49 -0.47
C GLY A 16 -28.53 29.96 -1.61
N PHE A 17 -28.76 29.45 -2.82
CA PHE A 17 -28.32 30.13 -4.05
C PHE A 17 -29.34 29.90 -5.17
N LYS A 18 -30.03 30.97 -5.56
CA LYS A 18 -30.92 31.01 -6.73
C LYS A 18 -30.17 31.71 -7.86
N SER A 19 -29.74 30.99 -8.89
CA SER A 19 -29.26 31.59 -10.14
C SER A 19 -30.36 31.56 -11.21
N ARG A 20 -30.65 32.75 -11.75
CA ARG A 20 -31.64 33.02 -12.79
C ARG A 20 -31.19 32.45 -14.14
N LEU A 21 -32.00 31.63 -14.79
CA LEU A 21 -31.85 31.30 -16.21
C LEU A 21 -32.27 32.49 -17.08
N ARG A 22 -31.41 32.89 -18.03
CA ARG A 22 -31.80 33.64 -19.23
C ARG A 22 -31.63 32.70 -20.42
N ALA A 23 -32.73 32.45 -21.12
CA ALA A 23 -32.75 31.73 -22.38
C ALA A 23 -32.17 32.62 -23.50
N VAL A 24 -31.20 32.08 -24.24
CA VAL A 24 -30.79 32.59 -25.56
C VAL A 24 -30.84 31.40 -26.50
N GLY A 25 -31.68 31.50 -27.53
CA GLY A 25 -31.84 30.47 -28.55
C GLY A 25 -30.57 30.33 -29.38
N ALA A 26 -30.13 29.08 -29.57
CA ALA A 26 -29.08 28.73 -30.51
C ALA A 26 -29.59 27.65 -31.46
N ILE A 27 -29.45 27.94 -32.75
CA ILE A 27 -29.80 27.11 -33.91
C ILE A 27 -28.93 25.84 -33.88
N ILE A 28 -29.55 24.67 -33.91
CA ILE A 28 -28.87 23.37 -33.93
C ILE A 28 -28.50 23.04 -35.38
N LEU A 29 -27.20 23.08 -35.71
CA LEU A 29 -26.61 22.40 -36.87
C LEU A 29 -26.03 21.06 -36.38
N PRO A 30 -26.27 19.91 -37.05
CA PRO A 30 -25.68 18.66 -36.63
C PRO A 30 -24.23 18.58 -37.14
N ALA A 31 -23.27 18.95 -36.29
CA ALA A 31 -21.87 18.59 -36.51
C ALA A 31 -21.66 17.16 -35.99
N LEU A 32 -21.39 16.22 -36.91
CA LEU A 32 -20.82 14.92 -36.59
C LEU A 32 -19.45 15.16 -35.91
N LEU A 33 -19.42 15.21 -34.58
CA LEU A 33 -18.18 15.02 -33.82
C LEU A 33 -17.99 13.52 -33.62
N ALA A 34 -17.13 12.93 -34.44
CA ALA A 34 -16.44 11.70 -34.06
C ALA A 34 -15.54 12.06 -32.87
N GLY A 35 -16.08 11.94 -31.67
CA GLY A 35 -15.31 12.06 -30.44
C GLY A 35 -14.36 10.88 -30.35
N THR A 36 -13.10 11.09 -30.71
CA THR A 36 -12.01 10.34 -30.10
C THR A 36 -12.17 10.53 -28.59
N LEU A 37 -12.51 9.45 -27.87
CA LEU A 37 -12.31 9.40 -26.43
C LEU A 37 -10.82 9.71 -26.20
N LEU A 38 -10.52 10.93 -25.80
CA LEU A 38 -9.26 11.24 -25.16
C LEU A 38 -9.26 10.40 -23.89
N ALA A 39 -8.48 9.32 -23.88
CA ALA A 39 -8.14 8.64 -22.65
C ALA A 39 -7.60 9.72 -21.70
N SER A 40 -8.18 9.82 -20.50
CA SER A 40 -7.57 10.60 -19.44
C SER A 40 -6.13 10.10 -19.29
N ASP A 41 -5.18 11.03 -19.23
CA ASP A 41 -3.79 10.71 -18.94
C ASP A 41 -3.78 10.22 -17.47
N ASP A 42 -3.93 8.90 -17.27
CA ASP A 42 -4.01 8.23 -15.96
C ASP A 42 -2.61 8.18 -15.27
N SER A 43 -1.74 9.17 -15.52
CA SER A 43 -0.37 9.23 -15.02
C SER A 43 -0.30 9.28 -13.48
N ASP A 44 -1.36 9.75 -12.85
CA ASP A 44 -1.37 10.09 -11.43
C ASP A 44 -1.92 8.95 -10.55
N ARG A 45 -2.28 7.81 -11.16
CA ARG A 45 -2.87 6.66 -10.47
C ARG A 45 -2.19 5.36 -10.85
N LEU A 46 -2.06 4.46 -9.89
CA LEU A 46 -1.53 3.13 -10.13
C LEU A 46 -2.58 2.29 -10.87
N THR A 47 -2.28 1.75 -12.04
CA THR A 47 -3.16 0.75 -12.67
C THR A 47 -2.51 -0.62 -12.69
N PHE A 48 -3.31 -1.65 -12.40
CA PHE A 48 -2.85 -3.03 -12.23
C PHE A 48 -3.29 -3.88 -13.43
N GLY A 49 -2.77 -3.56 -14.61
CA GLY A 49 -3.19 -4.21 -15.87
C GLY A 49 -3.03 -5.74 -15.88
N TRP A 50 -2.16 -6.27 -15.03
CA TRP A 50 -1.93 -7.71 -14.87
C TRP A 50 -3.03 -8.45 -14.10
N LEU A 51 -3.97 -7.76 -13.42
CA LEU A 51 -5.08 -8.40 -12.71
C LEU A 51 -5.99 -9.27 -13.60
N GLN A 52 -5.95 -9.06 -14.92
CA GLN A 52 -6.73 -9.83 -15.88
C GLN A 52 -6.05 -11.14 -16.33
N GLY A 53 -4.81 -11.38 -15.86
CA GLY A 53 -3.99 -12.55 -16.15
C GLY A 53 -4.67 -13.86 -15.77
N ALA A 54 -4.47 -14.91 -16.58
CA ALA A 54 -5.17 -16.18 -16.41
C ALA A 54 -4.89 -16.86 -15.06
N ASP A 55 -3.66 -16.74 -14.53
CA ASP A 55 -3.24 -17.36 -13.27
C ASP A 55 -3.94 -16.78 -12.03
N TRP A 56 -4.40 -15.53 -12.14
CA TRP A 56 -5.02 -14.76 -11.07
C TRP A 56 -6.54 -14.91 -10.99
N ARG A 57 -7.18 -15.40 -12.05
CA ARG A 57 -8.64 -15.43 -12.14
C ARG A 57 -9.24 -16.30 -11.05
N GLY A 58 -9.86 -15.64 -10.07
CA GLY A 58 -10.52 -16.27 -8.91
C GLY A 58 -9.56 -16.82 -7.85
N LYS A 59 -8.28 -16.46 -7.89
CA LYS A 59 -7.24 -16.94 -6.96
C LYS A 59 -6.46 -15.77 -6.37
N ALA A 60 -5.76 -16.02 -5.27
CA ALA A 60 -4.76 -15.11 -4.72
C ALA A 60 -3.36 -15.49 -5.21
N GLU A 61 -2.51 -14.48 -5.37
CA GLU A 61 -1.06 -14.65 -5.46
C GLU A 61 -0.48 -14.67 -4.04
N VAL A 62 0.24 -15.73 -3.69
CA VAL A 62 0.98 -15.85 -2.44
C VAL A 62 2.46 -15.98 -2.79
N ALA A 63 3.23 -14.92 -2.57
CA ALA A 63 4.67 -14.88 -2.80
C ALA A 63 5.40 -14.88 -1.46
N VAL A 64 6.26 -15.86 -1.26
CA VAL A 64 7.08 -16.04 -0.04
C VAL A 64 8.50 -15.62 -0.34
N TYR A 65 9.09 -14.85 0.57
CA TYR A 65 10.43 -14.33 0.48
C TYR A 65 11.23 -14.71 1.71
N ASP A 66 12.44 -15.21 1.48
CA ASP A 66 13.45 -15.41 2.49
C ASP A 66 14.43 -14.25 2.49
N GLY A 67 14.85 -13.82 3.66
CA GLY A 67 15.65 -12.62 3.75
C GLY A 67 16.10 -12.26 5.14
N THR A 68 16.37 -10.98 5.30
CA THR A 68 16.82 -10.41 6.57
C THR A 68 16.20 -9.05 6.81
N VAL A 69 15.97 -8.75 8.09
CA VAL A 69 15.68 -7.40 8.57
C VAL A 69 16.80 -6.92 9.48
N VAL A 70 16.92 -5.60 9.67
CA VAL A 70 17.82 -5.03 10.67
C VAL A 70 17.00 -4.56 11.87
N ARG A 71 17.21 -5.18 13.04
CA ARG A 71 16.56 -4.78 14.30
C ARG A 71 17.57 -4.81 15.45
N TYR A 72 17.61 -3.73 16.23
CA TYR A 72 18.63 -3.49 17.25
C TYR A 72 20.07 -3.55 16.69
N ARG A 73 20.27 -2.92 15.52
CA ARG A 73 21.56 -2.89 14.81
C ARG A 73 22.13 -4.27 14.44
N GLN A 74 21.29 -5.30 14.45
CA GLN A 74 21.66 -6.66 14.06
C GLN A 74 20.82 -7.11 12.87
N GLN A 75 21.47 -7.72 11.89
CA GLN A 75 20.80 -8.40 10.80
C GLN A 75 20.21 -9.71 11.31
N ARG A 76 18.93 -9.96 11.01
CA ARG A 76 18.16 -11.09 11.52
C ARG A 76 17.48 -11.82 10.37
N PRO A 77 17.58 -13.15 10.29
CA PRO A 77 16.77 -13.93 9.36
C PRO A 77 15.29 -13.60 9.52
N ALA A 78 14.61 -13.42 8.39
CA ALA A 78 13.22 -13.03 8.34
C ALA A 78 12.52 -13.73 7.17
N SER A 79 11.22 -13.96 7.35
CA SER A 79 10.33 -14.37 6.27
C SER A 79 9.32 -13.26 6.03
N LEU A 80 9.14 -12.90 4.76
CA LEU A 80 8.11 -11.98 4.28
C LEU A 80 7.18 -12.76 3.36
N THR A 81 5.88 -12.66 3.58
CA THR A 81 4.87 -13.23 2.69
C THR A 81 3.97 -12.10 2.17
N LEU A 82 3.95 -11.92 0.86
CA LEU A 82 3.05 -11.01 0.16
C LEU A 82 1.85 -11.82 -0.34
N ILE A 83 0.64 -11.43 0.07
CA ILE A 83 -0.60 -12.08 -0.36
C ILE A 83 -1.44 -11.05 -1.07
N THR A 84 -1.53 -11.18 -2.37
CA THR A 84 -2.31 -10.26 -3.20
C THR A 84 -3.59 -10.98 -3.65
N VAL A 85 -4.76 -10.36 -3.46
CA VAL A 85 -6.06 -10.97 -3.75
C VAL A 85 -7.09 -9.89 -4.14
N THR A 86 -8.11 -10.25 -4.90
CA THR A 86 -9.30 -9.40 -5.09
C THR A 86 -10.47 -9.89 -4.24
N GLU A 87 -11.21 -8.97 -3.63
CA GLU A 87 -12.37 -9.30 -2.81
C GLU A 87 -13.45 -8.22 -2.87
N PRO A 88 -14.75 -8.57 -2.68
CA PRO A 88 -15.81 -7.59 -2.54
C PRO A 88 -15.61 -6.79 -1.24
N PHE A 89 -15.78 -5.47 -1.32
CA PHE A 89 -15.46 -4.55 -0.23
C PHE A 89 -16.53 -3.48 -0.06
N ASN A 90 -17.14 -3.41 1.12
CA ASN A 90 -18.20 -2.48 1.44
C ASN A 90 -17.61 -1.09 1.69
N THR A 91 -17.95 -0.13 0.85
CA THR A 91 -17.36 1.23 0.92
C THR A 91 -17.92 2.08 2.05
N ARG A 92 -19.12 1.77 2.57
CA ARG A 92 -19.73 2.51 3.69
C ARG A 92 -19.11 2.13 5.02
N GLN A 93 -18.91 0.83 5.24
CA GLN A 93 -18.34 0.29 6.48
C GLN A 93 -16.81 0.20 6.42
N VAL A 94 -16.24 0.26 5.21
CA VAL A 94 -14.80 0.16 4.93
C VAL A 94 -14.21 -1.19 5.39
N VAL A 95 -14.91 -2.26 5.04
CA VAL A 95 -14.61 -3.66 5.39
C VAL A 95 -14.93 -4.59 4.22
N LYS A 96 -14.44 -5.84 4.26
CA LYS A 96 -14.85 -6.91 3.34
C LYS A 96 -16.38 -7.03 3.33
N SER A 97 -16.97 -7.11 2.13
CA SER A 97 -18.42 -7.29 1.96
C SER A 97 -18.76 -8.76 1.84
N GLU A 98 -19.62 -9.26 2.74
CA GLU A 98 -20.15 -10.63 2.65
C GLU A 98 -21.47 -10.69 1.85
N SER A 99 -22.25 -9.60 1.81
CA SER A 99 -23.53 -9.54 1.10
C SER A 99 -23.40 -9.09 -0.35
N GLY A 100 -22.29 -8.46 -0.73
CA GLY A 100 -22.11 -7.81 -2.03
C GLY A 100 -22.81 -6.46 -2.16
N GLU A 101 -23.62 -6.04 -1.19
CA GLU A 101 -24.29 -4.74 -1.22
C GLU A 101 -23.30 -3.59 -0.98
N ASN A 102 -23.47 -2.49 -1.73
CA ASN A 102 -22.59 -1.32 -1.69
C ASN A 102 -21.10 -1.70 -1.81
N ALA A 103 -20.79 -2.74 -2.58
CA ALA A 103 -19.44 -3.28 -2.69
C ALA A 103 -18.73 -2.82 -3.97
N ILE A 104 -17.45 -2.50 -3.83
CA ILE A 104 -16.50 -2.46 -4.95
C ILE A 104 -15.67 -3.74 -4.94
N THR A 105 -14.98 -4.04 -6.03
CA THR A 105 -13.88 -5.01 -6.00
C THR A 105 -12.64 -4.31 -5.48
N ALA A 106 -12.17 -4.70 -4.30
CA ALA A 106 -10.90 -4.25 -3.77
C ALA A 106 -9.78 -5.18 -4.26
N LEU A 107 -8.67 -4.61 -4.72
CA LEU A 107 -7.38 -5.26 -4.72
C LEU A 107 -6.77 -5.09 -3.33
N LYS A 108 -6.39 -6.19 -2.68
CA LYS A 108 -5.75 -6.19 -1.38
C LYS A 108 -4.39 -6.84 -1.48
N GLN A 109 -3.36 -6.18 -0.95
CA GLN A 109 -2.09 -6.83 -0.65
C GLN A 109 -1.87 -6.85 0.86
N ASN A 110 -1.73 -8.05 1.41
CA ASN A 110 -1.19 -8.23 2.76
C ASN A 110 0.33 -8.40 2.68
N GLN A 111 1.04 -7.83 3.64
CA GLN A 111 2.45 -8.10 3.88
C GLN A 111 2.57 -8.69 5.28
N VAL A 112 3.04 -9.93 5.38
CA VAL A 112 3.24 -10.63 6.66
C VAL A 112 4.74 -10.81 6.88
N LEU A 113 5.28 -10.10 7.86
CA LEU A 113 6.70 -10.12 8.20
C LEU A 113 6.91 -10.81 9.55
N LYS A 114 7.77 -11.83 9.57
CA LYS A 114 8.12 -12.58 10.79
C LYS A 114 9.63 -12.69 10.94
N TYR A 115 10.12 -12.43 12.14
CA TYR A 115 11.53 -12.60 12.50
C TYR A 115 11.72 -12.76 14.02
N GLN A 116 12.86 -13.30 14.44
CA GLN A 116 13.16 -13.57 15.84
C GLN A 116 14.17 -12.57 16.41
N THR A 117 13.87 -11.98 17.56
CA THR A 117 14.79 -11.15 18.36
C THR A 117 15.18 -11.89 19.63
N GLY A 118 16.27 -12.67 19.57
CA GLY A 118 16.72 -13.45 20.72
C GLY A 118 15.64 -14.43 21.19
N VAL A 119 15.04 -14.16 22.34
CA VAL A 119 14.02 -15.03 22.97
C VAL A 119 12.58 -14.74 22.58
N TYR A 120 12.29 -13.68 21.81
CA TYR A 120 10.93 -13.33 21.41
C TYR A 120 10.78 -13.03 19.92
N PRO A 121 9.62 -13.35 19.31
CA PRO A 121 9.36 -13.06 17.91
C PRO A 121 8.77 -11.68 17.71
N TYR A 122 9.00 -11.11 16.52
CA TYR A 122 8.19 -10.06 15.94
C TYR A 122 7.25 -10.68 14.89
N SER A 123 5.97 -10.35 14.99
CA SER A 123 4.97 -10.62 13.96
C SER A 123 4.33 -9.31 13.55
N GLN A 124 4.61 -8.87 12.33
CA GLN A 124 4.08 -7.65 11.76
C GLN A 124 3.24 -7.99 10.55
N MET A 125 2.12 -7.29 10.42
CA MET A 125 1.27 -7.43 9.25
C MET A 125 0.71 -6.08 8.85
N ASN A 126 0.79 -5.75 7.56
CA ASN A 126 -0.01 -4.69 6.96
C ASN A 126 -0.96 -5.27 5.91
N SER A 127 -2.01 -4.51 5.61
CA SER A 127 -2.96 -4.75 4.53
C SER A 127 -3.20 -3.43 3.84
N VAL A 128 -3.01 -3.40 2.53
CA VAL A 128 -3.19 -2.22 1.69
C VAL A 128 -4.25 -2.52 0.64
N PHE A 129 -5.16 -1.57 0.43
CA PHE A 129 -6.37 -1.76 -0.36
C PHE A 129 -6.50 -0.68 -1.42
N TRP A 130 -6.70 -1.14 -2.66
CA TRP A 130 -6.99 -0.31 -3.83
C TRP A 130 -8.33 -0.69 -4.43
N ASN A 131 -9.02 0.24 -5.07
CA ASN A 131 -10.11 -0.10 -5.97
C ASN A 131 -9.52 -0.78 -7.21
N ALA A 132 -9.90 -2.04 -7.45
CA ALA A 132 -9.32 -2.83 -8.53
C ALA A 132 -9.59 -2.24 -9.93
N SER A 133 -10.67 -1.47 -10.10
CA SER A 133 -11.04 -0.86 -11.37
C SER A 133 -10.37 0.48 -11.62
N THR A 134 -10.23 1.32 -10.58
CA THR A 134 -9.72 2.69 -10.73
C THR A 134 -8.27 2.86 -10.28
N GLY A 135 -7.71 1.88 -9.57
CA GLY A 135 -6.35 1.98 -9.02
C GLY A 135 -6.25 2.74 -7.70
N ASP A 136 -7.38 3.23 -7.18
CA ASP A 136 -7.39 4.13 -6.03
C ASP A 136 -7.06 3.43 -4.73
N PHE A 137 -5.93 3.81 -4.12
CA PHE A 137 -5.71 3.53 -2.71
C PHE A 137 -6.85 4.16 -1.88
N PHE A 138 -7.48 3.39 -1.00
CA PHE A 138 -8.51 3.91 -0.11
C PHE A 138 -8.31 3.54 1.37
N LYS A 139 -7.54 2.50 1.66
CA LYS A 139 -7.29 2.04 3.04
C LYS A 139 -5.94 1.31 3.15
N ALA A 140 -5.26 1.55 4.25
CA ALA A 140 -4.23 0.66 4.79
C ALA A 140 -4.50 0.41 6.27
N SER A 141 -4.17 -0.78 6.74
CA SER A 141 -4.18 -1.10 8.17
C SER A 141 -2.97 -1.93 8.52
N MET A 142 -2.41 -1.75 9.71
CA MET A 142 -1.23 -2.49 10.15
C MET A 142 -1.31 -2.84 11.62
N THR A 143 -0.66 -3.95 11.99
CA THR A 143 -0.42 -4.36 13.37
C THR A 143 1.02 -4.80 13.55
N THR A 144 1.59 -4.45 14.70
CA THR A 144 2.80 -5.07 15.24
C THR A 144 2.45 -5.79 16.52
N GLN A 145 2.87 -7.06 16.65
CA GLN A 145 2.68 -7.90 17.82
C GLN A 145 4.01 -8.47 18.29
N GLU A 146 4.42 -8.13 19.50
CA GLU A 146 5.71 -8.49 20.07
C GLU A 146 5.69 -8.29 21.60
N TRP A 147 6.72 -8.74 22.32
CA TRP A 147 6.68 -8.76 23.81
C TRP A 147 6.85 -7.38 24.45
N CYS A 148 7.50 -6.44 23.78
CA CYS A 148 7.72 -5.08 24.29
C CYS A 148 6.57 -4.11 23.97
N GLY A 149 5.51 -4.56 23.29
CA GLY A 149 4.39 -3.71 22.94
C GLY A 149 3.55 -4.18 21.75
N GLN A 150 2.43 -3.50 21.55
CA GLN A 150 1.58 -3.68 20.38
C GLN A 150 1.18 -2.32 19.82
N THR A 151 1.08 -2.24 18.50
CA THR A 151 0.65 -1.03 17.80
C THR A 151 -0.28 -1.41 16.67
N PHE A 152 -1.42 -0.73 16.58
CA PHE A 152 -2.36 -0.77 15.47
C PHE A 152 -2.43 0.62 14.82
N LYS A 153 -2.36 0.68 13.49
CA LYS A 153 -2.55 1.91 12.71
C LYS A 153 -3.51 1.63 11.57
N GLU A 154 -4.41 2.57 11.28
CA GLU A 154 -5.30 2.52 10.13
C GLU A 154 -5.28 3.86 9.42
N ALA A 155 -4.93 3.82 8.14
CA ALA A 155 -4.92 4.97 7.25
C ALA A 155 -6.08 4.85 6.26
N ARG A 156 -6.90 5.88 6.12
CA ARG A 156 -8.04 5.91 5.18
C ARG A 156 -8.02 7.20 4.37
N ARG A 157 -8.36 7.11 3.09
CA ARG A 157 -8.68 8.32 2.31
C ARG A 157 -9.87 9.04 2.94
N TYR A 158 -9.73 10.35 3.11
CA TYR A 158 -10.76 11.20 3.70
C TYR A 158 -10.61 12.62 3.16
N GLY A 159 -11.55 13.07 2.31
CA GLY A 159 -11.41 14.35 1.61
C GLY A 159 -10.17 14.36 0.73
N ASP A 160 -9.42 15.46 0.76
CA ASP A 160 -8.17 15.68 0.00
C ASP A 160 -6.94 15.27 0.83
N GLY A 161 -7.04 14.13 1.52
CA GLY A 161 -6.00 13.69 2.45
C GLY A 161 -6.20 12.29 3.01
N LEU A 162 -5.38 12.00 4.02
CA LEU A 162 -5.31 10.75 4.74
C LEU A 162 -5.66 10.97 6.21
N ARG A 163 -6.65 10.21 6.69
CA ARG A 163 -6.96 10.09 8.13
C ARG A 163 -6.20 8.88 8.67
N LEU A 164 -5.23 9.11 9.55
CA LEU A 164 -4.44 8.08 10.22
C LEU A 164 -4.88 7.99 11.69
N ALA A 165 -5.56 6.91 12.05
CA ALA A 165 -5.93 6.57 13.42
C ALA A 165 -4.99 5.51 13.98
N TYR A 166 -4.66 5.58 15.27
CA TYR A 166 -3.70 4.67 15.89
C TYR A 166 -3.99 4.38 17.37
N ASN A 167 -3.60 3.17 17.77
CA ASN A 167 -3.51 2.72 19.15
C ASN A 167 -2.14 2.06 19.34
N SER A 168 -1.33 2.58 20.25
CA SER A 168 0.09 2.29 20.41
C SER A 168 0.42 2.04 21.88
N TYR A 169 1.41 1.19 22.11
CA TYR A 169 2.01 0.99 23.42
C TYR A 169 2.99 2.12 23.82
N TRP A 170 3.49 2.89 22.85
CA TRP A 170 4.58 3.85 23.07
C TRP A 170 4.09 5.16 23.73
N GLU A 171 4.92 5.69 24.64
CA GLU A 171 4.72 7.00 25.27
C GLU A 171 4.60 8.10 24.21
N ASP A 172 3.75 9.10 24.48
CA ASP A 172 3.41 10.22 23.58
C ASP A 172 2.72 9.83 22.25
N GLU A 173 2.47 8.55 22.01
CA GLU A 173 1.82 8.04 20.79
C GLU A 173 0.65 7.09 21.10
N ALA A 174 0.15 7.07 22.34
CA ALA A 174 -0.80 6.09 22.86
C ALA A 174 -2.07 5.91 22.01
N VAL A 175 -3.08 6.77 22.14
CA VAL A 175 -4.29 6.73 21.31
C VAL A 175 -4.44 8.07 20.62
N GLY A 176 -4.63 8.04 19.31
CA GLY A 176 -4.75 9.29 18.58
C GLY A 176 -5.18 9.14 17.15
N GLU A 177 -5.33 10.30 16.54
CA GLU A 177 -5.71 10.46 15.15
C GLU A 177 -5.02 11.69 14.59
N MET A 178 -4.66 11.62 13.32
CA MET A 178 -4.09 12.74 12.59
C MET A 178 -4.62 12.80 11.16
N TYR A 179 -4.83 14.03 10.69
CA TYR A 179 -5.05 14.32 9.28
C TYR A 179 -3.72 14.70 8.62
N ILE A 180 -3.48 14.11 7.46
CA ILE A 180 -2.35 14.38 6.58
C ILE A 180 -2.92 14.86 5.26
N GLU A 181 -2.56 16.07 4.87
CA GLU A 181 -2.93 16.64 3.57
C GLU A 181 -2.21 15.88 2.46
N ASP A 182 -2.93 15.62 1.36
CA ASP A 182 -2.29 15.06 0.17
C ASP A 182 -1.37 16.11 -0.48
N PRO A 183 -0.29 15.68 -1.16
CA PRO A 183 0.50 16.58 -1.97
C PRO A 183 -0.39 17.17 -3.07
N HIS A 184 -0.50 18.50 -3.15
CA HIS A 184 -1.29 19.20 -4.17
C HIS A 184 -0.61 19.27 -5.56
N GLU A 185 0.46 18.51 -5.77
CA GLU A 185 1.18 18.46 -7.04
C GLU A 185 0.59 17.36 -7.93
N GLU A 186 0.57 17.58 -9.24
CA GLU A 186 0.27 16.56 -10.28
C GLU A 186 1.41 15.52 -10.32
N THR A 187 1.55 14.76 -9.25
CA THR A 187 2.61 13.77 -9.07
C THR A 187 2.06 12.65 -8.22
N LEU A 188 2.35 11.40 -8.61
CA LEU A 188 1.94 10.23 -7.87
C LEU A 188 2.41 10.28 -6.41
N TYR A 189 1.52 9.98 -5.48
CA TYR A 189 1.84 9.86 -4.06
C TYR A 189 1.36 8.53 -3.51
N VAL A 190 2.23 7.86 -2.77
CA VAL A 190 2.03 6.48 -2.31
C VAL A 190 2.52 6.32 -0.87
N LEU A 191 1.95 5.36 -0.15
CA LEU A 191 2.52 4.86 1.08
C LEU A 191 3.72 3.96 0.78
N TYR A 192 4.71 3.93 1.67
CA TYR A 192 5.82 2.97 1.59
C TYR A 192 5.32 1.52 1.51
N ASP A 193 4.25 1.21 2.23
CA ASP A 193 3.62 -0.12 2.23
C ASP A 193 2.92 -0.47 0.90
N GLU A 194 2.65 0.51 0.02
CA GLU A 194 2.15 0.26 -1.34
C GLU A 194 3.28 -0.21 -2.29
N LEU A 195 4.54 0.11 -1.99
CA LEU A 195 5.67 -0.05 -2.92
C LEU A 195 5.80 -1.46 -3.50
N PRO A 196 5.68 -2.57 -2.74
CA PRO A 196 5.86 -3.91 -3.30
C PRO A 196 4.88 -4.25 -4.43
N LEU A 197 3.70 -3.62 -4.45
CA LEU A 197 2.75 -3.73 -5.56
C LEU A 197 2.92 -2.59 -6.56
N ALA A 198 3.15 -1.36 -6.10
CA ALA A 198 3.25 -0.18 -6.94
C ALA A 198 4.40 -0.27 -7.96
N VAL A 199 5.58 -0.79 -7.58
CA VAL A 199 6.73 -0.93 -8.50
C VAL A 199 6.47 -1.87 -9.69
N ARG A 200 5.40 -2.67 -9.64
CA ARG A 200 4.96 -3.56 -10.72
C ARG A 200 4.15 -2.82 -11.79
N THR A 201 3.74 -1.57 -11.56
CA THR A 201 2.94 -0.78 -12.49
C THR A 201 3.80 0.11 -13.38
N GLU A 202 3.32 0.41 -14.59
CA GLU A 202 4.05 1.28 -15.50
C GLU A 202 4.13 2.72 -15.00
N GLN A 203 3.08 3.20 -14.31
CA GLN A 203 3.03 4.56 -13.77
C GLN A 203 4.15 4.78 -12.77
N MET A 204 4.34 3.84 -11.84
CA MET A 204 5.43 3.92 -10.86
C MET A 204 6.80 3.89 -11.57
N GLN A 205 6.97 3.00 -12.55
CA GLN A 205 8.24 2.82 -13.27
C GLN A 205 8.64 4.04 -14.12
N LYS A 206 7.65 4.82 -14.58
CA LYS A 206 7.85 6.02 -15.42
C LYS A 206 7.74 7.33 -14.64
N ALA A 207 7.36 7.29 -13.36
CA ALA A 207 7.06 8.48 -12.57
C ALA A 207 8.22 9.48 -12.50
N GLY A 208 9.46 8.98 -12.36
CA GLY A 208 10.68 9.80 -12.16
C GLY A 208 10.73 10.48 -10.79
N ARG A 209 9.59 10.96 -10.28
CA ARG A 209 9.39 11.54 -8.96
C ARG A 209 8.02 11.10 -8.42
N VAL A 210 7.98 10.80 -7.13
CA VAL A 210 6.76 10.53 -6.38
C VAL A 210 6.82 11.23 -5.02
N TYR A 211 5.69 11.31 -4.33
CA TYR A 211 5.64 11.62 -2.90
C TYR A 211 5.43 10.34 -2.10
N LEU A 212 6.26 10.12 -1.09
CA LEU A 212 6.29 8.90 -0.31
C LEU A 212 5.87 9.18 1.14
N PHE A 213 4.80 8.53 1.58
CA PHE A 213 4.44 8.50 2.99
C PHE A 213 5.24 7.40 3.71
N PRO A 214 5.78 7.67 4.92
CA PRO A 214 6.61 6.71 5.64
C PRO A 214 5.88 5.42 6.01
N MET A 215 6.67 4.38 6.30
CA MET A 215 6.18 3.02 6.55
C MET A 215 5.19 2.93 7.71
N LEU A 216 3.97 2.53 7.39
CA LEU A 216 2.96 2.19 8.38
C LEU A 216 3.32 0.92 9.14
N MET A 217 3.97 -0.08 8.53
CA MET A 217 4.35 -1.32 9.25
C MET A 217 5.37 -1.13 10.41
N SER A 218 5.80 0.11 10.72
CA SER A 218 6.64 0.36 11.89
C SER A 218 5.94 0.14 13.23
N SER A 219 6.72 -0.31 14.21
CA SER A 219 6.31 -0.44 15.62
C SER A 219 5.88 0.89 16.27
N GLN A 220 6.36 2.04 15.77
CA GLN A 220 6.01 3.38 16.28
C GLN A 220 5.17 4.16 15.25
N VAL A 221 4.45 5.18 15.71
CA VAL A 221 3.60 6.05 14.89
C VAL A 221 4.42 7.20 14.29
N MET A 222 5.26 7.85 15.11
CA MET A 222 6.01 9.06 14.71
C MET A 222 7.47 8.75 14.31
N ARG A 223 7.83 7.47 14.20
CA ARG A 223 9.15 7.02 13.76
C ARG A 223 9.00 5.77 12.91
N SER A 224 9.61 5.77 11.73
CA SER A 224 9.82 4.54 10.95
C SER A 224 10.81 3.63 11.69
N ASP A 225 10.79 2.31 11.43
CA ASP A 225 11.63 1.37 12.17
C ASP A 225 13.14 1.63 12.00
N TRP A 226 13.56 2.18 10.86
CA TRP A 226 14.94 2.59 10.58
C TRP A 226 15.36 3.92 11.20
N ASP A 227 14.43 4.62 11.87
CA ASP A 227 14.65 5.91 12.53
C ASP A 227 14.42 5.83 14.06
N ILE A 228 14.21 4.63 14.59
CA ILE A 228 14.07 4.42 16.03
C ILE A 228 15.36 4.84 16.74
N GLY A 229 15.21 5.74 17.72
CA GLY A 229 16.31 6.36 18.47
C GLY A 229 16.56 7.83 18.10
N HIS A 230 15.93 8.33 17.04
CA HIS A 230 15.92 9.75 16.68
C HIS A 230 14.70 10.48 17.29
N PRO A 231 14.65 11.82 17.26
CA PRO A 231 13.47 12.58 17.72
C PRO A 231 12.19 12.17 16.98
N ALA A 232 11.05 12.15 17.69
CA ALA A 232 9.75 11.86 17.09
C ALA A 232 9.37 12.92 16.05
N ARG A 233 8.76 12.51 14.94
CA ARG A 233 8.33 13.41 13.86
C ARG A 233 6.96 13.00 13.34
N LYS A 234 6.07 13.98 13.15
CA LYS A 234 4.77 13.74 12.52
C LYS A 234 5.00 13.13 11.13
N PRO A 235 4.46 11.94 10.81
CA PRO A 235 4.62 11.35 9.49
C PRO A 235 3.95 12.24 8.44
N THR A 236 4.68 12.50 7.36
CA THR A 236 4.27 13.35 6.24
C THR A 236 4.81 12.77 4.95
N TYR A 237 4.17 13.11 3.83
CA TYR A 237 4.73 12.81 2.52
C TYR A 237 6.07 13.53 2.33
N THR A 238 7.01 12.85 1.71
CA THR A 238 8.33 13.38 1.35
C THR A 238 8.60 13.12 -0.13
N PRO A 239 9.28 14.03 -0.86
CA PRO A 239 9.67 13.76 -2.23
C PRO A 239 10.61 12.54 -2.31
N ALA A 240 10.35 11.69 -3.29
CA ALA A 240 11.18 10.55 -3.63
C ALA A 240 11.46 10.52 -5.13
N ILE A 241 12.67 10.12 -5.51
CA ILE A 241 13.10 9.96 -6.89
C ILE A 241 12.99 8.49 -7.26
N VAL A 242 12.39 8.22 -8.41
CA VAL A 242 12.26 6.88 -8.97
C VAL A 242 13.17 6.74 -10.18
N ASN A 243 14.12 5.82 -10.09
CA ASN A 243 15.02 5.48 -11.20
C ASN A 243 14.80 4.03 -11.60
N THR A 244 14.84 3.75 -12.89
CA THR A 244 14.69 2.39 -13.41
C THR A 244 15.87 2.00 -14.30
N GLU A 245 16.31 0.75 -14.18
CA GLU A 245 17.36 0.19 -15.02
C GLU A 245 17.07 -1.27 -15.38
N ARG A 246 17.46 -1.69 -16.58
CA ARG A 246 17.34 -3.09 -17.04
C ARG A 246 18.57 -3.87 -16.60
N VAL A 247 18.36 -4.98 -15.91
CA VAL A 247 19.42 -5.81 -15.34
C VAL A 247 19.14 -7.29 -15.54
N THR A 248 20.18 -8.11 -15.40
CA THR A 248 20.02 -9.55 -15.15
C THR A 248 20.09 -9.79 -13.63
N LEU A 249 19.41 -10.83 -13.16
CA LEU A 249 19.38 -11.17 -11.73
C LEU A 249 19.47 -12.67 -11.52
N ASN A 250 20.43 -13.07 -10.69
CA ASN A 250 20.44 -14.41 -10.10
C ASN A 250 19.67 -14.38 -8.78
N ALA A 251 18.48 -15.00 -8.76
CA ALA A 251 17.60 -15.08 -7.59
C ALA A 251 16.90 -16.45 -7.57
N ALA A 252 16.60 -16.98 -6.38
CA ALA A 252 15.94 -18.28 -6.24
C ALA A 252 16.60 -19.42 -7.06
N ARG A 253 17.94 -19.43 -7.19
CA ARG A 253 18.70 -20.39 -8.02
C ARG A 253 18.35 -20.37 -9.52
N LYS A 254 17.67 -19.32 -9.99
CA LYS A 254 17.36 -19.03 -11.39
C LYS A 254 18.07 -17.76 -11.86
N ASN A 255 18.28 -17.67 -13.17
CA ASN A 255 18.84 -16.49 -13.81
C ASN A 255 17.76 -15.80 -14.65
N PHE A 256 17.35 -14.61 -14.22
CA PHE A 256 16.34 -13.80 -14.88
C PHE A 256 17.02 -12.81 -15.81
N GLN A 257 16.72 -12.90 -17.11
CA GLN A 257 17.39 -12.10 -18.14
C GLN A 257 16.80 -10.69 -18.28
N ASP A 258 15.51 -10.53 -18.01
CA ASP A 258 14.79 -9.28 -18.27
C ASP A 258 14.16 -8.73 -16.98
N VAL A 259 15.00 -8.17 -16.12
CA VAL A 259 14.57 -7.63 -14.83
C VAL A 259 14.61 -6.11 -14.88
N LEU A 260 13.54 -5.48 -14.40
CA LEU A 260 13.54 -4.04 -14.13
C LEU A 260 13.90 -3.83 -12.67
N LYS A 261 15.04 -3.19 -12.43
CA LYS A 261 15.39 -2.69 -11.11
C LYS A 261 14.82 -1.29 -10.95
N VAL A 262 13.93 -1.12 -9.98
CA VAL A 262 13.30 0.14 -9.60
C VAL A 262 13.94 0.62 -8.30
N THR A 263 14.67 1.72 -8.35
CA THR A 263 15.34 2.33 -7.20
C THR A 263 14.55 3.53 -6.72
N ILE A 264 14.16 3.53 -5.45
CA ILE A 264 13.44 4.63 -4.79
C ILE A 264 14.39 5.32 -3.83
N THR A 265 14.71 6.58 -4.11
CA THR A 265 15.59 7.40 -3.27
C THR A 265 14.78 8.50 -2.61
N PHE A 266 14.83 8.59 -1.28
CA PHE A 266 14.08 9.58 -0.50
C PHE A 266 14.91 10.05 0.70
N GLU A 267 14.43 11.07 1.39
CA GLU A 267 15.02 11.54 2.64
C GLU A 267 14.06 11.27 3.80
N ASP A 268 14.58 10.69 4.88
CA ASP A 268 13.84 10.55 6.13
C ASP A 268 14.80 10.80 7.29
N GLY A 269 14.41 11.68 8.22
CA GLY A 269 15.23 12.06 9.37
C GLY A 269 16.52 12.78 9.00
N GLY A 270 16.54 13.51 7.88
CA GLY A 270 17.75 14.17 7.36
C GLY A 270 18.77 13.20 6.78
N THR A 271 18.40 11.93 6.57
CA THR A 271 19.27 10.90 6.02
C THR A 271 18.71 10.40 4.69
N LYS A 272 19.57 10.30 3.69
CA LYS A 272 19.23 9.68 2.41
C LYS A 272 18.96 8.20 2.59
N LYS A 273 17.83 7.74 2.08
CA LYS A 273 17.35 6.36 2.08
C LYS A 273 17.21 5.86 0.64
N ILE A 274 17.54 4.59 0.41
CA ILE A 274 17.49 3.98 -0.91
C ILE A 274 16.92 2.57 -0.79
N ASP A 275 15.75 2.34 -1.39
CA ASP A 275 15.22 0.99 -1.63
C ASP A 275 15.45 0.59 -3.09
N ALA A 276 15.67 -0.70 -3.35
CA ALA A 276 15.72 -1.25 -4.70
C ALA A 276 14.83 -2.48 -4.83
N PHE A 277 13.94 -2.47 -5.82
CA PHE A 277 13.00 -3.53 -6.14
C PHE A 277 13.35 -4.14 -7.49
N TYR A 278 13.23 -5.44 -7.63
CA TYR A 278 13.59 -6.17 -8.84
C TYR A 278 12.36 -6.89 -9.37
N VAL A 279 11.83 -6.43 -10.50
CA VAL A 279 10.59 -6.92 -11.09
C VAL A 279 10.92 -7.75 -12.33
N ASP A 280 10.40 -8.98 -12.39
CA ASP A 280 10.50 -9.81 -13.60
C ASP A 280 9.58 -9.23 -14.68
N MET A 281 10.16 -8.79 -15.79
CA MET A 281 9.39 -8.18 -16.87
C MET A 281 8.97 -9.20 -17.93
N ASN A 282 9.48 -10.43 -17.88
CA ASN A 282 8.97 -11.54 -18.69
C ASN A 282 7.73 -12.19 -18.06
N ASP A 283 7.56 -12.05 -16.74
CA ASP A 283 6.38 -12.53 -16.04
C ASP A 283 5.17 -11.63 -16.37
N PRO A 284 4.04 -12.21 -16.84
CA PRO A 284 2.84 -11.43 -17.19
C PRO A 284 2.22 -10.74 -15.98
N ASN A 285 2.47 -11.24 -14.77
CA ASN A 285 2.02 -10.62 -13.54
C ASN A 285 3.03 -9.59 -13.00
N ARG A 286 4.20 -9.40 -13.63
CA ARG A 286 5.26 -8.51 -13.16
C ARG A 286 5.74 -8.91 -11.76
N LEU A 287 6.06 -10.18 -11.54
CA LEU A 287 6.48 -10.71 -10.24
C LEU A 287 7.63 -9.92 -9.60
N LEU A 288 7.52 -9.57 -8.32
CA LEU A 288 8.61 -9.01 -7.53
C LEU A 288 9.57 -10.12 -7.10
N LEU A 289 10.81 -10.10 -7.61
CA LEU A 289 11.82 -11.13 -7.37
C LEU A 289 12.68 -10.85 -6.13
N LYS A 290 13.03 -9.57 -5.92
CA LYS A 290 13.91 -9.15 -4.83
C LYS A 290 13.56 -7.74 -4.37
N TRP A 291 13.75 -7.49 -3.08
CA TRP A 291 13.66 -6.17 -2.45
C TRP A 291 14.87 -5.95 -1.54
N GLU A 292 15.67 -4.94 -1.83
CA GLU A 292 16.73 -4.43 -0.98
C GLU A 292 16.23 -3.16 -0.28
N ARG A 293 16.27 -3.15 1.05
CA ARG A 293 15.71 -2.08 1.86
C ARG A 293 16.76 -1.03 2.22
N ASN A 294 16.29 0.20 2.41
CA ASN A 294 17.13 1.31 2.86
C ASN A 294 17.82 1.11 4.22
N ASP A 295 17.35 0.15 5.01
CA ASP A 295 17.89 -0.21 6.32
C ASP A 295 18.92 -1.35 6.28
N GLY A 296 19.27 -1.84 5.08
CA GLY A 296 20.18 -2.97 4.87
C GLY A 296 19.48 -4.34 4.94
N GLY A 297 18.17 -4.38 5.21
CA GLY A 297 17.37 -5.57 5.03
C GLY A 297 17.27 -5.96 3.55
N GLN A 298 16.97 -7.23 3.29
CA GLN A 298 16.73 -7.70 1.92
C GLN A 298 15.84 -8.92 1.92
N PHE A 299 15.06 -9.09 0.87
CA PHE A 299 14.14 -10.21 0.67
C PHE A 299 14.28 -10.71 -0.75
N THR A 300 14.47 -12.02 -0.93
CA THR A 300 14.49 -12.67 -2.24
C THR A 300 13.37 -13.70 -2.26
N ILE A 301 12.59 -13.72 -3.35
CA ILE A 301 11.50 -14.66 -3.49
C ILE A 301 12.02 -16.11 -3.41
N SER A 302 11.27 -16.98 -2.76
CA SER A 302 11.59 -18.41 -2.63
C SER A 302 10.44 -19.31 -3.07
N GLU A 303 9.19 -18.90 -2.87
CA GLU A 303 8.02 -19.68 -3.26
C GLU A 303 6.93 -18.78 -3.86
N LEU A 304 6.19 -19.29 -4.84
CA LEU A 304 5.07 -18.59 -5.50
C LEU A 304 3.90 -19.54 -5.70
N TYR A 305 2.71 -19.09 -5.29
CA TYR A 305 1.47 -19.86 -5.41
C TYR A 305 0.35 -19.00 -5.96
N TYR A 306 -0.43 -19.58 -6.87
CA TYR A 306 -1.74 -19.06 -7.28
C TYR A 306 -2.83 -19.98 -6.75
N THR A 307 -3.56 -19.51 -5.74
CA THR A 307 -4.40 -20.42 -4.95
C THR A 307 -5.59 -19.75 -4.28
N ASP A 308 -6.63 -20.53 -3.98
CA ASP A 308 -7.82 -20.14 -3.23
C ASP A 308 -7.64 -20.45 -1.74
N TYR A 309 -6.61 -19.85 -1.11
CA TYR A 309 -6.16 -20.23 0.24
C TYR A 309 -7.26 -20.19 1.31
N TRP A 310 -8.33 -19.41 1.10
CA TRP A 310 -9.49 -19.36 2.00
C TRP A 310 -10.24 -20.70 2.10
N ASN A 311 -10.08 -21.59 1.12
CA ASN A 311 -10.62 -22.96 1.14
C ASN A 311 -9.65 -24.00 1.74
N GLN A 312 -8.44 -23.59 2.14
CA GLN A 312 -7.36 -24.42 2.66
C GLN A 312 -7.05 -24.08 4.13
N ASN A 313 -8.09 -24.13 4.96
CA ASN A 313 -8.05 -23.70 6.37
C ASN A 313 -8.19 -24.86 7.37
N ARG A 314 -8.05 -26.11 6.92
CA ARG A 314 -8.13 -27.31 7.76
C ARG A 314 -6.77 -27.62 8.40
N ALA A 315 -6.80 -28.31 9.54
CA ALA A 315 -5.59 -28.72 10.22
C ALA A 315 -4.71 -29.61 9.31
N GLY A 316 -3.46 -29.21 9.10
CA GLY A 316 -2.52 -29.93 8.24
C GLY A 316 -2.49 -29.45 6.78
N ASP A 317 -3.38 -28.54 6.37
CA ASP A 317 -3.34 -27.94 5.03
C ASP A 317 -2.00 -27.22 4.82
N ARG A 318 -1.49 -27.32 3.58
CA ARG A 318 -0.25 -26.69 3.14
C ARG A 318 -0.47 -26.12 1.75
N LEU A 319 0.16 -24.97 1.48
CA LEU A 319 0.21 -24.44 0.12
C LEU A 319 0.92 -25.46 -0.79
N THR A 320 0.21 -25.90 -1.82
CA THR A 320 0.75 -26.81 -2.84
C THR A 320 1.10 -26.02 -4.10
N GLY A 321 2.34 -26.12 -4.57
CA GLY A 321 2.82 -25.35 -5.72
C GLY A 321 4.35 -25.42 -5.88
N SER A 322 4.88 -24.67 -6.85
CA SER A 322 6.28 -24.69 -7.24
C SER A 322 7.14 -23.76 -6.39
N ARG A 323 8.19 -24.31 -5.77
CA ARG A 323 9.35 -23.49 -5.36
C ARG A 323 9.99 -22.87 -6.59
N LEU A 324 10.33 -21.59 -6.52
CA LEU A 324 11.03 -20.90 -7.59
C LEU A 324 12.49 -21.35 -7.65
#